data_AF-A0A178X7W5-F1
#
_entry.id   AF-A0A178X7W5-F1
#
_cell.length_a   1.000
_cell.length_b   1.000
_cell.length_c   1.000
_cell.angle_alpha   90.00
_cell.angle_beta   90.00
_cell.angle_gamma   90.00
#
_symmetry.space_group_name_H-M   'P 1'
#
loop_
_entity.id
_entity.type
_entity.pdbx_description
1 polymer ?
#
loop_
_entity_poly.entity_id
_entity_poly.type
_entity_poly.pdbx_seq_one_letter_code
_entity_poly.pdbx_strand_id
1 'polypeptide(L)'
;MSAMAACSSAFSSVMSTIASTVTLTLRRRLGALVIRPGYPREQRVVVEETEAHAGVSGKEVVMRRAAVYKRCGCKTRSEAGGGRCPRLGERGHGSWYFSLELPCGRDGRRHRVRRGGLRSRAAAEQARAYLLGADVVPGRGAVTVGQWLDIWLEMRQSLSFNTRRLYTQQVNDYLKPCLGSVPLRSLTVARVQAMFVGLVRANATRQRPLSPATFVRIRGTLHAALNGAIRVGLIERNPAHLVELPSGRRPRAVVWTDARVAHWRATGERPPVAVWTAKQTAEFLEHARGHPLYVLYLAVALLGLRRGEVAGLRWCDLDLDAGVVQVSHQVQDRGGRTVVCPPKTEASVRTVALDHGLAAALRVLRSQRRHGDGGGPVGFLFANRDGGPLSPGYVTHTFTRLLVEAGLPPVRLHDLRHGAASLSLAAGNDLKVVQAMLGHSSIVLTADTYTSVLPCLAHRAAEATAALVLEAARDTAIALRERGRREQRRRGKGRRSRGRVAKKQHRRVRPHSAPRRSHS
;
A
#
# COMPACT_ATOMS: atom_id res chain seq x y z
N MET A 1 -41.90 -14.04 26.58
CA MET A 1 -41.21 -15.10 25.80
C MET A 1 -42.12 -15.83 24.80
N SER A 2 -43.38 -15.42 24.55
CA SER A 2 -44.26 -16.14 23.60
C SER A 2 -44.41 -15.51 22.20
N ALA A 3 -43.82 -14.33 21.93
CA ALA A 3 -43.93 -13.67 20.62
C ALA A 3 -42.81 -14.04 19.63
N MET A 4 -41.67 -14.55 20.10
CA MET A 4 -40.53 -14.93 19.24
C MET A 4 -40.64 -16.35 18.67
N ALA A 5 -41.46 -17.22 19.26
CA ALA A 5 -41.63 -18.61 18.78
C ALA A 5 -42.56 -18.70 17.55
N ALA A 6 -43.53 -17.80 17.42
CA ALA A 6 -44.50 -17.80 16.31
C ALA A 6 -43.91 -17.35 14.96
N CYS A 7 -42.80 -16.60 14.97
CA CYS A 7 -42.18 -16.09 13.74
C CYS A 7 -41.25 -17.11 13.06
N SER A 8 -40.75 -18.10 13.82
CA SER A 8 -39.82 -19.12 13.30
C SER A 8 -40.54 -20.29 12.61
N SER A 9 -41.77 -20.62 13.03
CA SER A 9 -42.58 -21.69 12.42
C SER A 9 -43.17 -21.29 11.06
N ALA A 10 -43.53 -20.01 10.87
CA ALA A 10 -44.02 -19.49 9.59
C ALA A 10 -42.96 -19.51 8.48
N PHE A 11 -41.67 -19.34 8.83
CA PHE A 11 -40.58 -19.29 7.84
C PHE A 11 -40.17 -20.68 7.33
N SER A 12 -40.28 -21.73 8.15
CA SER A 12 -40.00 -23.12 7.71
C SER A 12 -41.09 -23.69 6.79
N SER A 13 -42.35 -23.29 7.01
CA SER A 13 -43.49 -23.73 6.18
C SER A 13 -43.42 -23.18 4.74
N VAL A 14 -42.98 -21.94 4.57
CA VAL A 14 -42.85 -21.29 3.24
C VAL A 14 -41.68 -21.88 2.44
N MET A 15 -40.58 -22.28 3.10
CA MET A 15 -39.42 -22.88 2.43
C MET A 15 -39.66 -24.32 1.96
N SER A 16 -40.49 -25.09 2.67
CA SER A 16 -40.85 -26.47 2.29
C SER A 16 -41.76 -26.52 1.05
N THR A 17 -42.66 -25.56 0.92
CA THR A 17 -43.59 -25.44 -0.21
C THR A 17 -42.89 -25.03 -1.51
N ILE A 18 -41.85 -24.19 -1.42
CA ILE A 18 -41.03 -23.78 -2.58
C ILE A 18 -40.15 -24.95 -3.07
N ALA A 19 -39.58 -25.75 -2.17
CA ALA A 19 -38.77 -26.93 -2.52
C ALA A 19 -39.59 -28.04 -3.21
N SER A 20 -40.85 -28.23 -2.79
CA SER A 20 -41.75 -29.23 -3.38
C SER A 20 -42.22 -28.84 -4.80
N THR A 21 -42.40 -27.54 -5.05
CA THR A 21 -42.87 -27.04 -6.35
C THR A 21 -41.77 -27.10 -7.44
N VAL A 22 -40.50 -26.89 -7.07
CA VAL A 22 -39.36 -26.99 -7.99
C VAL A 22 -39.02 -28.44 -8.35
N THR A 23 -39.27 -29.39 -7.45
CA THR A 23 -38.99 -30.82 -7.69
C THR A 23 -40.01 -31.46 -8.64
N LEU A 24 -41.26 -30.95 -8.68
CA LEU A 24 -42.32 -31.42 -9.58
C LEU A 24 -42.19 -30.89 -11.02
N THR A 25 -41.54 -29.75 -11.25
CA THR A 25 -41.32 -29.20 -12.60
C THR A 25 -40.13 -29.84 -13.32
N LEU A 26 -39.15 -30.36 -12.58
CA LEU A 26 -37.97 -31.04 -13.13
C LEU A 26 -38.22 -32.51 -13.51
N ARG A 27 -39.23 -33.18 -12.94
CA ARG A 27 -39.62 -34.56 -13.32
C ARG A 27 -40.46 -34.65 -14.61
N ARG A 28 -41.03 -33.56 -15.11
CA ARG A 28 -41.86 -33.54 -16.35
C ARG A 28 -41.10 -33.25 -17.65
N ARG A 29 -39.78 -32.98 -17.60
CA ARG A 29 -38.97 -32.63 -18.80
C ARG A 29 -37.90 -33.66 -19.20
N LEU A 30 -37.84 -34.83 -18.54
CA LEU A 30 -36.83 -35.87 -18.79
C LEU A 30 -37.43 -37.25 -19.14
N GLY A 31 -38.59 -37.27 -19.78
CA GLY A 31 -39.28 -38.51 -20.17
C GLY A 31 -39.55 -38.58 -21.67
N ALA A 32 -38.51 -38.75 -22.49
CA ALA A 32 -38.62 -39.30 -23.84
C ALA A 32 -37.23 -39.54 -24.44
N LEU A 33 -36.63 -40.70 -24.16
CA LEU A 33 -35.75 -41.34 -25.15
C LEU A 33 -35.85 -42.85 -24.98
N VAL A 34 -36.66 -43.45 -25.85
CA VAL A 34 -36.86 -44.89 -25.99
C VAL A 34 -35.59 -45.51 -26.56
N ILE A 35 -35.07 -46.51 -25.86
CA ILE A 35 -34.00 -47.40 -26.34
C ILE A 35 -34.65 -48.49 -27.20
N ARG A 36 -34.14 -48.71 -28.42
CA ARG A 36 -34.18 -50.03 -29.08
C ARG A 36 -32.83 -50.34 -29.74
N PRO A 37 -32.38 -51.61 -29.70
CA PRO A 37 -31.03 -52.02 -30.08
C PRO A 37 -30.97 -52.55 -31.52
N GLY A 38 -29.78 -52.48 -32.14
CA GLY A 38 -29.52 -53.10 -33.44
C GLY A 38 -28.07 -52.87 -33.91
N TYR A 39 -27.19 -53.83 -33.61
CA TYR A 39 -25.90 -54.04 -34.30
C TYR A 39 -26.19 -54.59 -35.71
N PRO A 40 -25.32 -54.37 -36.73
CA PRO A 40 -24.19 -55.29 -36.88
C PRO A 40 -22.86 -54.69 -37.42
N ARG A 41 -21.79 -55.38 -37.00
CA ARG A 41 -20.52 -55.78 -37.63
C ARG A 41 -19.72 -54.86 -38.59
N GLU A 42 -18.46 -54.73 -38.20
CA GLU A 42 -17.22 -54.91 -38.99
C GLU A 42 -17.09 -54.23 -40.36
N GLN A 43 -16.13 -53.30 -40.47
CA GLN A 43 -15.10 -53.38 -41.51
C GLN A 43 -13.88 -52.50 -41.18
N ARG A 44 -12.71 -53.14 -41.11
CA ARG A 44 -11.40 -52.52 -41.28
C ARG A 44 -11.20 -52.22 -42.77
N VAL A 45 -10.81 -50.98 -43.11
CA VAL A 45 -10.11 -50.64 -44.37
C VAL A 45 -9.16 -49.49 -44.01
N VAL A 46 -7.87 -49.79 -43.80
CA VAL A 46 -6.73 -49.59 -44.72
C VAL A 46 -6.54 -48.11 -45.11
N VAL A 47 -5.43 -47.56 -44.61
CA VAL A 47 -4.86 -46.27 -45.00
C VAL A 47 -4.20 -46.47 -46.36
N GLU A 48 -4.73 -45.83 -47.40
CA GLU A 48 -4.02 -45.65 -48.67
C GLU A 48 -3.60 -44.18 -48.79
N GLU A 49 -2.29 -43.98 -48.77
CA GLU A 49 -1.63 -42.76 -49.23
C GLU A 49 -1.73 -42.70 -50.75
N THR A 50 -2.36 -41.65 -51.28
CA THR A 50 -2.17 -41.24 -52.67
C THR A 50 -1.82 -39.76 -52.68
N GLU A 51 -0.55 -39.46 -52.95
CA GLU A 51 -0.08 -38.14 -53.33
C GLU A 51 -0.56 -37.82 -54.75
N ALA A 52 -1.29 -36.71 -54.91
CA ALA A 52 -1.42 -36.01 -56.18
C ALA A 52 -1.49 -34.50 -55.92
N HIS A 53 -0.56 -33.77 -56.52
CA HIS A 53 -0.35 -32.33 -56.34
C HIS A 53 -1.51 -31.47 -56.84
N ALA A 54 -1.99 -30.53 -56.01
CA ALA A 54 -2.60 -29.28 -56.46
C ALA A 54 -2.56 -28.20 -55.36
N GLY A 55 -1.77 -27.14 -55.57
CA GLY A 55 -1.94 -25.79 -55.02
C GLY A 55 -2.17 -25.61 -53.51
N VAL A 56 -1.11 -25.66 -52.69
CA VAL A 56 -1.21 -25.32 -51.26
C VAL A 56 -1.26 -23.79 -51.08
N SER A 57 -2.45 -23.29 -50.75
CA SER A 57 -2.65 -21.95 -50.23
C SER A 57 -1.89 -21.74 -48.92
N GLY A 58 -1.28 -20.56 -48.73
CA GLY A 58 -0.43 -20.22 -47.57
C GLY A 58 -1.10 -20.26 -46.17
N LYS A 59 -2.33 -20.77 -46.05
CA LYS A 59 -3.02 -20.99 -44.76
C LYS A 59 -2.60 -22.28 -44.06
N GLU A 60 -2.20 -23.34 -44.77
CA GLU A 60 -1.89 -24.64 -44.15
C GLU A 60 -0.56 -24.68 -43.40
N VAL A 61 0.41 -23.85 -43.79
CA VAL A 61 1.73 -23.81 -43.16
C VAL A 61 1.69 -23.21 -41.74
N VAL A 62 0.63 -22.48 -41.38
CA VAL A 62 0.48 -21.79 -40.07
C VAL A 62 0.10 -22.76 -38.93
N MET A 63 -0.48 -23.93 -39.23
CA MET A 63 -1.07 -24.81 -38.21
C MET A 63 -0.09 -25.75 -37.48
N ARG A 64 1.15 -25.96 -37.96
CA ARG A 64 1.98 -27.12 -37.54
C ARG A 64 2.91 -26.95 -36.32
N ARG A 65 2.95 -25.82 -35.60
CA ARG A 65 3.91 -25.63 -34.47
C ARG A 65 3.33 -25.10 -33.15
N ALA A 66 2.12 -25.53 -32.79
CA ALA A 66 1.56 -25.28 -31.47
C ALA A 66 1.63 -26.53 -30.59
N ALA A 67 2.25 -26.42 -29.41
CA ALA A 67 2.50 -27.55 -28.51
C ALA A 67 2.04 -27.25 -27.09
N VAL A 68 1.27 -28.16 -26.50
CA VAL A 68 0.96 -28.18 -25.07
C VAL A 68 1.89 -29.18 -24.41
N TYR A 69 2.61 -28.76 -23.38
CA TYR A 69 3.59 -29.60 -22.71
C TYR A 69 3.62 -29.30 -21.21
N LYS A 70 4.06 -30.27 -20.41
CA LYS A 70 4.14 -30.16 -18.96
C LYS A 70 5.61 -29.93 -18.56
N ARG A 71 5.87 -29.07 -17.58
CA ARG A 71 7.23 -28.78 -17.09
C ARG A 71 7.25 -28.80 -15.56
N CYS A 72 8.24 -29.49 -14.97
CA CYS A 72 8.58 -29.37 -13.54
C CYS A 72 9.76 -28.41 -13.36
N GLY A 73 9.83 -27.69 -12.24
CA GLY A 73 11.01 -26.96 -11.77
C GLY A 73 12.02 -27.80 -10.97
N CYS A 74 11.99 -29.11 -11.12
CA CYS A 74 12.83 -30.07 -10.39
C CYS A 74 14.32 -29.89 -10.76
N LYS A 75 15.21 -29.86 -9.75
CA LYS A 75 16.65 -29.62 -9.93
C LYS A 75 17.44 -30.82 -10.49
N THR A 76 16.89 -32.04 -10.50
CA THR A 76 17.53 -33.26 -11.02
C THR A 76 17.78 -33.26 -12.55
N ARG A 77 17.62 -32.10 -13.20
CA ARG A 77 17.67 -31.91 -14.63
C ARG A 77 19.10 -31.74 -15.18
N SER A 78 20.09 -31.51 -14.32
CA SER A 78 21.47 -31.21 -14.74
C SER A 78 22.36 -32.44 -14.95
N GLU A 79 22.02 -33.61 -14.41
CA GLU A 79 22.95 -34.76 -14.41
C GLU A 79 22.58 -35.89 -15.38
N ALA A 80 21.32 -35.99 -15.83
CA ALA A 80 20.91 -37.01 -16.78
C ALA A 80 20.42 -36.34 -18.08
N GLY A 81 21.25 -36.41 -19.13
CA GLY A 81 21.01 -35.80 -20.43
C GLY A 81 19.58 -36.00 -20.96
N GLY A 82 18.93 -34.89 -21.32
CA GLY A 82 17.87 -34.85 -22.33
C GLY A 82 16.52 -35.54 -22.07
N GLY A 83 16.31 -36.24 -20.96
CA GLY A 83 15.08 -37.02 -20.69
C GLY A 83 13.96 -36.28 -19.92
N ARG A 84 12.69 -36.61 -20.21
CA ARG A 84 11.50 -36.13 -19.47
C ARG A 84 11.57 -36.53 -17.98
N CYS A 85 11.19 -35.62 -17.07
CA CYS A 85 11.21 -35.89 -15.61
C CYS A 85 10.34 -37.12 -15.27
N PRO A 86 10.82 -38.07 -14.46
CA PRO A 86 10.07 -39.30 -14.14
C PRO A 86 8.78 -39.03 -13.34
N ARG A 87 8.76 -37.98 -12.49
CA ARG A 87 7.57 -37.57 -11.73
C ARG A 87 6.57 -36.74 -12.54
N LEU A 88 6.85 -36.43 -13.80
CA LEU A 88 6.01 -35.55 -14.62
C LEU A 88 4.62 -36.16 -14.91
N GLY A 89 4.47 -37.48 -14.80
CA GLY A 89 3.18 -38.18 -14.90
C GLY A 89 2.29 -38.06 -13.66
N GLU A 90 2.83 -37.70 -12.50
CA GLU A 90 2.09 -37.69 -11.23
C GLU A 90 1.07 -36.53 -11.14
N ARG A 91 -0.06 -36.80 -10.47
CA ARG A 91 -1.09 -35.79 -10.19
C ARG A 91 -0.51 -34.73 -9.24
N GLY A 92 -0.59 -33.46 -9.64
CA GLY A 92 -0.10 -32.33 -8.85
C GLY A 92 1.38 -31.97 -9.06
N HIS A 93 2.13 -32.77 -9.82
CA HIS A 93 3.55 -32.51 -10.08
C HIS A 93 3.78 -31.82 -11.44
N GLY A 94 4.37 -30.63 -11.42
CA GLY A 94 4.63 -29.82 -12.62
C GLY A 94 3.42 -29.01 -13.10
N SER A 95 3.69 -27.97 -13.90
CA SER A 95 2.65 -27.10 -14.46
C SER A 95 2.52 -27.30 -15.97
N TRP A 96 1.32 -27.06 -16.49
CA TRP A 96 1.06 -27.11 -17.92
C TRP A 96 1.43 -25.77 -18.59
N TYR A 97 2.02 -25.90 -19.77
CA TYR A 97 2.45 -24.81 -20.64
C TYR A 97 1.89 -25.05 -22.04
N PHE A 98 1.69 -23.97 -22.78
CA PHE A 98 1.51 -24.03 -24.22
C PHE A 98 2.52 -23.10 -24.90
N SER A 99 2.96 -23.49 -26.09
CA SER A 99 3.69 -22.61 -27.00
C SER A 99 2.93 -22.45 -28.30
N LEU A 100 2.88 -21.21 -28.77
CA LEU A 100 2.31 -20.82 -30.03
C LEU A 100 3.36 -20.07 -30.86
N GLU A 101 3.50 -20.41 -32.12
CA GLU A 101 4.16 -19.54 -33.09
C GLU A 101 3.10 -18.65 -33.71
N LEU A 102 3.26 -17.33 -33.57
CA LEU A 102 2.38 -16.34 -34.18
C LEU A 102 2.81 -16.06 -35.63
N PRO A 103 1.89 -15.61 -36.49
CA PRO A 103 2.23 -15.11 -37.82
C PRO A 103 3.28 -13.99 -37.72
N CYS A 104 4.10 -13.84 -38.77
CA CYS A 104 5.08 -12.76 -38.84
C CYS A 104 4.37 -11.40 -38.69
N GLY A 105 4.94 -10.52 -37.85
CA GLY A 105 4.52 -9.12 -37.78
C GLY A 105 4.93 -8.36 -39.04
N ARG A 106 4.55 -7.07 -39.14
CA ARG A 106 5.02 -6.14 -40.19
C ARG A 106 6.54 -5.98 -40.23
N ASP A 107 7.24 -6.45 -39.20
CA ASP A 107 8.69 -6.50 -39.04
C ASP A 107 9.35 -7.74 -39.67
N GLY A 108 8.57 -8.66 -40.26
CA GLY A 108 9.06 -9.89 -40.89
C GLY A 108 9.60 -10.94 -39.90
N ARG A 109 9.54 -10.67 -38.60
CA ARG A 109 10.09 -11.55 -37.56
C ARG A 109 9.03 -12.51 -37.03
N ARG A 110 9.45 -13.76 -36.79
CA ARG A 110 8.60 -14.80 -36.19
C ARG A 110 8.59 -14.62 -34.67
N HIS A 111 7.40 -14.45 -34.09
CA HIS A 111 7.24 -14.29 -32.64
C HIS A 111 6.68 -15.58 -32.02
N ARG A 112 7.37 -16.11 -31.01
CA ARG A 112 6.92 -17.32 -30.28
C ARG A 112 6.40 -16.94 -28.90
N VAL A 113 5.11 -17.17 -28.67
CA VAL A 113 4.48 -17.00 -27.36
C VAL A 113 4.60 -18.29 -26.58
N ARG A 114 5.14 -18.21 -25.36
CA ARG A 114 5.14 -19.31 -24.39
C ARG A 114 4.46 -18.83 -23.12
N ARG A 115 3.44 -19.56 -22.67
CA ARG A 115 2.73 -19.29 -21.41
C ARG A 115 2.51 -20.59 -20.67
N GLY A 116 2.49 -20.55 -19.35
CA GLY A 116 2.17 -21.71 -18.53
C GLY A 116 2.07 -21.37 -17.06
N GLY A 117 2.07 -22.41 -16.22
CA GLY A 117 1.58 -22.32 -14.84
C GLY A 117 0.14 -22.84 -14.70
N LEU A 118 -0.38 -23.53 -15.71
CA LEU A 118 -1.76 -24.01 -15.74
C LEU A 118 -1.89 -25.33 -14.98
N ARG A 119 -3.01 -25.52 -14.27
CA ARG A 119 -3.21 -26.67 -13.37
C ARG A 119 -3.59 -27.96 -14.11
N SER A 120 -4.10 -27.86 -15.33
CA SER A 120 -4.53 -28.99 -16.14
C SER A 120 -4.16 -28.82 -17.62
N ARG A 121 -4.06 -29.96 -18.31
CA ARG A 121 -3.90 -30.00 -19.77
C ARG A 121 -5.06 -29.31 -20.47
N ALA A 122 -6.29 -29.57 -20.02
CA ALA A 122 -7.50 -28.97 -20.55
C ALA A 122 -7.49 -27.43 -20.45
N ALA A 123 -7.01 -26.86 -19.33
CA ALA A 123 -6.87 -25.40 -19.20
C ALA A 123 -5.78 -24.83 -20.14
N ALA A 124 -4.71 -25.59 -20.40
CA ALA A 124 -3.67 -25.21 -21.36
C ALA A 124 -4.13 -25.34 -22.82
N GLU A 125 -4.94 -26.34 -23.12
CA GLU A 125 -5.57 -26.53 -24.43
C GLU A 125 -6.67 -25.48 -24.68
N GLN A 126 -7.46 -25.12 -23.66
CA GLN A 126 -8.47 -24.07 -23.76
C GLN A 126 -7.84 -22.69 -23.91
N ALA A 127 -6.81 -22.37 -23.11
CA ALA A 127 -6.04 -21.12 -23.27
C ALA A 127 -5.32 -21.06 -24.63
N ARG A 128 -4.84 -22.20 -25.13
CA ARG A 128 -4.23 -22.33 -26.46
C ARG A 128 -5.27 -22.16 -27.58
N ALA A 129 -6.39 -22.86 -27.53
CA ALA A 129 -7.46 -22.81 -28.53
C ALA A 129 -8.04 -21.39 -28.65
N TYR A 130 -8.20 -20.73 -27.50
CA TYR A 130 -8.61 -19.33 -27.42
C TYR A 130 -7.60 -18.37 -28.06
N LEU A 131 -6.29 -18.65 -27.99
CA LEU A 131 -5.24 -17.85 -28.64
C LEU A 131 -5.00 -18.21 -30.12
N LEU A 132 -5.35 -19.44 -30.53
CA LEU A 132 -5.31 -19.89 -31.93
C LEU A 132 -6.54 -19.50 -32.74
N GLY A 133 -7.61 -19.05 -32.09
CA GLY A 133 -8.82 -18.60 -32.78
C GLY A 133 -9.68 -19.71 -33.41
N ALA A 134 -9.67 -20.93 -32.86
CA ALA A 134 -10.66 -21.96 -33.20
C ALA A 134 -11.67 -22.05 -32.04
N ASP A 135 -12.88 -21.47 -32.06
CA ASP A 135 -13.69 -20.87 -33.11
C ASP A 135 -13.82 -19.34 -32.96
N VAL A 136 -13.13 -18.57 -33.81
CA VAL A 136 -13.64 -17.27 -34.26
C VAL A 136 -13.77 -17.36 -35.76
N VAL A 137 -14.94 -17.82 -36.21
CA VAL A 137 -15.45 -17.50 -37.54
C VAL A 137 -15.24 -15.99 -37.75
N PRO A 138 -14.59 -15.53 -38.84
CA PRO A 138 -14.50 -14.10 -39.14
C PRO A 138 -15.92 -13.60 -39.39
N GLY A 139 -16.58 -13.14 -38.31
CA GLY A 139 -18.01 -12.87 -38.35
C GLY A 139 -18.70 -12.62 -37.01
N ARG A 140 -18.32 -13.24 -35.86
CA ARG A 140 -19.03 -12.99 -34.59
C ARG A 140 -18.15 -13.07 -33.34
N GLY A 141 -17.96 -11.91 -32.69
CA GLY A 141 -17.56 -11.78 -31.29
C GLY A 141 -16.12 -11.35 -31.03
N ALA A 142 -15.77 -10.08 -31.27
CA ALA A 142 -14.54 -9.51 -30.73
C ALA A 142 -14.58 -9.56 -29.20
N VAL A 143 -13.52 -10.11 -28.56
CA VAL A 143 -13.39 -10.20 -27.10
C VAL A 143 -13.77 -8.86 -26.47
N THR A 144 -14.76 -8.85 -25.60
CA THR A 144 -15.19 -7.62 -24.94
C THR A 144 -14.27 -7.25 -23.79
N VAL A 145 -14.31 -5.99 -23.37
CA VAL A 145 -13.59 -5.55 -22.16
C VAL A 145 -14.05 -6.37 -20.95
N GLY A 146 -15.34 -6.66 -20.81
CA GLY A 146 -15.87 -7.44 -19.70
C GLY A 146 -15.28 -8.86 -19.63
N GLN A 147 -15.28 -9.56 -20.76
CA GLN A 147 -14.68 -10.90 -20.88
C GLN A 147 -13.18 -10.87 -20.58
N TRP A 148 -12.47 -9.87 -21.11
CA TRP A 148 -11.05 -9.70 -20.85
C TRP A 148 -10.74 -9.45 -19.36
N LEU A 149 -11.56 -8.64 -18.67
CA LEU A 149 -11.35 -8.35 -17.25
C LEU A 149 -11.47 -9.60 -16.39
N ASP A 150 -12.38 -10.53 -16.73
CA ASP A 150 -12.51 -11.81 -16.05
C ASP A 150 -11.29 -12.70 -16.26
N ILE A 151 -10.88 -12.87 -17.52
CA ILE A 151 -9.66 -13.62 -17.88
C ILE A 151 -8.44 -13.01 -17.15
N TRP A 152 -8.34 -11.68 -17.10
CA TRP A 152 -7.24 -10.97 -16.43
C TRP A 152 -7.20 -11.24 -14.91
N LEU A 153 -8.35 -11.26 -14.24
CA LEU A 153 -8.43 -11.59 -12.82
C LEU A 153 -8.03 -13.04 -12.55
N GLU A 154 -8.36 -13.97 -13.45
CA GLU A 154 -7.98 -15.39 -13.34
C GLU A 154 -6.48 -15.62 -13.58
N MET A 155 -5.89 -14.93 -14.54
CA MET A 155 -4.45 -15.01 -14.83
C MET A 155 -3.57 -14.50 -13.68
N ARG A 156 -4.10 -13.60 -12.83
CA ARG A 156 -3.37 -12.94 -11.75
C ARG A 156 -3.45 -13.72 -10.43
N GLN A 157 -2.84 -14.90 -10.39
CA GLN A 157 -2.89 -15.79 -9.23
C GLN A 157 -1.94 -15.39 -8.08
N SER A 158 -0.89 -14.61 -8.37
CA SER A 158 0.10 -14.18 -7.36
C SER A 158 -0.32 -12.92 -6.58
N LEU A 159 -1.55 -12.42 -6.78
CA LEU A 159 -2.01 -11.21 -6.09
C LEU A 159 -2.35 -11.52 -4.62
N SER A 160 -2.06 -10.56 -3.74
CA SER A 160 -2.54 -10.62 -2.36
C SER A 160 -4.08 -10.67 -2.33
N PHE A 161 -4.64 -11.34 -1.32
CA PHE A 161 -6.10 -11.47 -1.16
C PHE A 161 -6.82 -10.11 -1.24
N ASN A 162 -6.32 -9.11 -0.51
CA ASN A 162 -6.91 -7.78 -0.49
C ASN A 162 -6.80 -7.06 -1.85
N THR A 163 -5.71 -7.25 -2.58
CA THR A 163 -5.57 -6.72 -3.95
C THR A 163 -6.57 -7.38 -4.89
N ARG A 164 -6.72 -8.71 -4.83
CA ARG A 164 -7.69 -9.44 -5.65
C ARG A 164 -9.11 -8.97 -5.33
N ARG A 165 -9.47 -8.88 -4.05
CA ARG A 165 -10.79 -8.40 -3.60
C ARG A 165 -11.08 -7.00 -4.13
N LEU A 166 -10.13 -6.08 -4.00
CA LEU A 166 -10.26 -4.71 -4.51
C LEU A 166 -10.43 -4.68 -6.04
N TYR A 167 -9.62 -5.44 -6.78
CA TYR A 167 -9.73 -5.50 -8.23
C TYR A 167 -11.07 -6.08 -8.67
N THR A 168 -11.49 -7.20 -8.08
CA THR A 168 -12.80 -7.82 -8.36
C THR A 168 -13.93 -6.84 -8.09
N GLN A 169 -13.90 -6.14 -6.95
CA GLN A 169 -14.89 -5.11 -6.63
C GLN A 169 -14.92 -4.01 -7.69
N GLN A 170 -13.76 -3.44 -8.03
CA GLN A 170 -13.71 -2.34 -9.00
C GLN A 170 -14.13 -2.78 -10.41
N VAL A 171 -13.80 -4.00 -10.79
CA VAL A 171 -14.20 -4.61 -12.05
C VAL A 171 -15.72 -4.76 -12.11
N ASN A 172 -16.33 -5.34 -11.08
CA ASN A 172 -17.77 -5.64 -11.09
C ASN A 172 -18.64 -4.39 -10.85
N ASP A 173 -18.24 -3.51 -9.95
CA ASP A 173 -19.07 -2.38 -9.52
C ASP A 173 -18.97 -1.17 -10.47
N TYR A 174 -17.83 -1.00 -11.15
CA TYR A 174 -17.56 0.21 -11.95
C TYR A 174 -17.17 -0.07 -13.40
N LEU A 175 -16.26 -1.01 -13.67
CA LEU A 175 -15.73 -1.19 -15.03
C LEU A 175 -16.67 -1.97 -15.94
N LYS A 176 -17.17 -3.13 -15.50
CA LYS A 176 -18.07 -3.97 -16.29
C LYS A 176 -19.41 -3.29 -16.62
N PRO A 177 -20.09 -2.59 -15.70
CA PRO A 177 -21.36 -1.94 -16.02
C PRO A 177 -21.24 -0.90 -17.13
N CYS A 178 -20.09 -0.23 -17.26
CA CYS A 178 -19.90 0.85 -18.22
C CYS A 178 -19.17 0.43 -19.50
N LEU A 179 -18.19 -0.48 -19.40
CA LEU A 179 -17.33 -0.87 -20.52
C LEU A 179 -17.49 -2.33 -20.93
N GLY A 180 -18.21 -3.15 -20.15
CA GLY A 180 -18.21 -4.60 -20.29
C GLY A 180 -18.66 -5.13 -21.64
N SER A 181 -19.60 -4.45 -22.31
CA SER A 181 -20.11 -4.79 -23.64
C SER A 181 -19.23 -4.30 -24.78
N VAL A 182 -18.30 -3.38 -24.52
CA VAL A 182 -17.46 -2.76 -25.56
C VAL A 182 -16.44 -3.78 -26.05
N PRO A 183 -16.29 -3.99 -27.37
CA PRO A 183 -15.18 -4.77 -27.92
C PRO A 183 -13.83 -4.18 -27.51
N LEU A 184 -12.91 -5.02 -27.05
CA LEU A 184 -11.62 -4.58 -26.52
C LEU A 184 -10.79 -3.80 -27.56
N ARG A 185 -10.87 -4.19 -28.83
CA ARG A 185 -10.18 -3.53 -29.95
C ARG A 185 -10.76 -2.16 -30.31
N SER A 186 -12.04 -1.91 -30.01
CA SER A 186 -12.70 -0.63 -30.27
C SER A 186 -12.68 0.30 -29.05
N LEU A 187 -11.96 -0.07 -27.98
CA LEU A 187 -11.88 0.76 -26.78
C LEU A 187 -11.03 2.00 -27.06
N THR A 188 -11.67 3.17 -27.06
CA THR A 188 -11.00 4.47 -27.28
C THR A 188 -10.79 5.24 -25.99
N VAL A 189 -9.86 6.21 -26.00
CA VAL A 189 -9.65 7.13 -24.87
C VAL A 189 -10.95 7.89 -24.54
N ALA A 190 -11.66 8.39 -25.56
CA ALA A 190 -12.93 9.09 -25.42
C ALA A 190 -13.99 8.25 -24.70
N ARG A 191 -14.07 6.94 -24.97
CA ARG A 191 -15.01 6.03 -24.30
C ARG A 191 -14.66 5.85 -22.82
N VAL A 192 -13.38 5.71 -22.50
CA VAL A 192 -12.94 5.60 -21.09
C VAL A 192 -13.13 6.94 -20.36
N GLN A 193 -12.87 8.07 -21.02
CA GLN A 193 -13.15 9.41 -20.48
C GLN A 193 -14.65 9.58 -20.18
N ALA A 194 -15.52 9.21 -21.13
CA ALA A 194 -16.97 9.27 -20.95
C ALA A 194 -17.45 8.42 -19.76
N MET A 195 -16.87 7.23 -19.56
CA MET A 195 -17.14 6.42 -18.36
C MET A 195 -16.80 7.19 -17.08
N PHE A 196 -15.60 7.76 -16.97
CA PHE A 196 -15.21 8.49 -15.75
C PHE A 196 -16.04 9.75 -15.52
N VAL A 197 -16.39 10.49 -16.58
CA VAL A 197 -17.32 11.62 -16.49
C VAL A 197 -18.69 11.16 -15.97
N GLY A 198 -19.22 10.06 -16.50
CA GLY A 198 -20.47 9.47 -16.02
C GLY A 198 -20.39 9.03 -14.55
N LEU A 199 -19.29 8.38 -14.15
CA LEU A 199 -19.06 7.97 -12.76
C LEU A 199 -18.96 9.17 -11.82
N VAL A 200 -18.32 10.27 -12.23
CA VAL A 200 -18.23 11.52 -11.44
C VAL A 200 -19.61 12.16 -11.30
N ARG A 201 -20.40 12.22 -12.37
CA ARG A 201 -21.79 12.73 -12.31
C ARG A 201 -22.66 11.90 -11.38
N ALA A 202 -22.64 10.57 -11.53
CA ALA A 202 -23.36 9.66 -10.64
C ALA A 202 -22.84 9.69 -9.19
N ASN A 203 -21.59 10.13 -8.98
CA ASN A 203 -21.03 10.29 -7.65
C ASN A 203 -21.53 11.54 -6.93
N ALA A 204 -21.89 12.59 -7.67
CA ALA A 204 -22.38 13.85 -7.11
C ALA A 204 -23.74 13.69 -6.40
N THR A 205 -24.55 12.71 -6.80
CA THR A 205 -25.86 12.43 -6.21
C THR A 205 -25.82 11.39 -5.09
N ARG A 206 -24.63 10.83 -4.76
CA ARG A 206 -24.50 9.87 -3.66
C ARG A 206 -24.56 10.57 -2.32
N GLN A 207 -25.32 9.98 -1.38
CA GLN A 207 -25.28 10.38 0.04
C GLN A 207 -23.86 10.39 0.61
N ARG A 208 -22.98 9.51 0.12
CA ARG A 208 -21.55 9.47 0.46
C ARG A 208 -20.71 9.44 -0.82
N PRO A 209 -20.27 10.61 -1.32
CA PRO A 209 -19.45 10.68 -2.53
C PRO A 209 -18.10 9.96 -2.37
N LEU A 210 -17.69 9.29 -3.45
CA LEU A 210 -16.36 8.72 -3.61
C LEU A 210 -15.31 9.83 -3.71
N SER A 211 -14.16 9.60 -3.09
CA SER A 211 -13.02 10.52 -3.15
C SER A 211 -12.34 10.54 -4.53
N PRO A 212 -11.66 11.63 -4.91
CA PRO A 212 -10.80 11.68 -6.10
C PRO A 212 -9.79 10.53 -6.18
N ALA A 213 -9.23 10.13 -5.03
CA ALA A 213 -8.30 9.02 -4.93
C ALA A 213 -8.93 7.66 -5.32
N THR A 214 -10.25 7.50 -5.12
CA THR A 214 -10.97 6.29 -5.53
C THR A 214 -11.01 6.17 -7.06
N PHE A 215 -11.28 7.26 -7.78
CA PHE A 215 -11.26 7.26 -9.25
C PHE A 215 -9.87 6.94 -9.81
N VAL A 216 -8.82 7.49 -9.21
CA VAL A 216 -7.44 7.17 -9.55
C VAL A 216 -7.14 5.67 -9.37
N ARG A 217 -7.64 5.06 -8.29
CA ARG A 217 -7.50 3.60 -8.07
C ARG A 217 -8.28 2.78 -9.09
N ILE A 218 -9.50 3.18 -9.45
CA ILE A 218 -10.30 2.50 -10.48
C ILE A 218 -9.57 2.54 -11.82
N ARG A 219 -9.04 3.72 -12.22
CA ARG A 219 -8.21 3.87 -13.42
C ARG A 219 -6.95 3.01 -13.34
N GLY A 220 -6.30 2.94 -12.17
CA GLY A 220 -5.13 2.09 -11.95
C GLY A 220 -5.41 0.61 -12.21
N THR A 221 -6.58 0.11 -11.79
CA THR A 221 -7.01 -1.27 -12.05
C THR A 221 -7.28 -1.51 -13.53
N LEU A 222 -8.03 -0.61 -14.19
CA LEU A 222 -8.25 -0.69 -15.63
C LEU A 222 -6.93 -0.65 -16.41
N HIS A 223 -6.03 0.26 -16.04
CA HIS A 223 -4.72 0.40 -16.66
C HIS A 223 -3.89 -0.89 -16.52
N ALA A 224 -3.87 -1.51 -15.33
CA ALA A 224 -3.19 -2.78 -15.11
C ALA A 224 -3.79 -3.96 -15.89
N ALA A 225 -5.10 -3.92 -16.13
CA ALA A 225 -5.82 -4.89 -16.97
C ALA A 225 -5.50 -4.71 -18.45
N LEU A 226 -5.55 -3.49 -18.98
CA LEU A 226 -5.24 -3.18 -20.37
C LEU A 226 -3.75 -3.40 -20.70
N ASN A 227 -2.84 -3.14 -19.76
CA ASN A 227 -1.43 -3.56 -19.91
C ASN A 227 -1.27 -5.09 -19.91
N GLY A 228 -2.22 -5.83 -19.32
CA GLY A 228 -2.30 -7.27 -19.52
C GLY A 228 -2.68 -7.63 -20.95
N ALA A 229 -3.63 -6.90 -21.55
CA ALA A 229 -4.11 -7.15 -22.92
C ALA A 229 -3.01 -6.89 -23.94
N ILE A 230 -2.23 -5.81 -23.75
CA ILE A 230 -1.04 -5.52 -24.57
C ILE A 230 -0.03 -6.67 -24.51
N ARG A 231 0.26 -7.18 -23.32
CA ARG A 231 1.20 -8.30 -23.12
C ARG A 231 0.75 -9.63 -23.76
N VAL A 232 -0.54 -9.74 -24.10
CA VAL A 232 -1.12 -10.90 -24.79
C VAL A 232 -1.34 -10.59 -26.29
N GLY A 233 -1.11 -9.35 -26.73
CA GLY A 233 -1.27 -8.94 -28.13
C GLY A 233 -2.72 -8.68 -28.54
N LEU A 234 -3.63 -8.47 -27.58
CA LEU A 234 -5.06 -8.20 -27.88
C LEU A 234 -5.32 -6.76 -28.32
N ILE A 235 -4.50 -5.82 -27.84
CA ILE A 235 -4.51 -4.39 -28.16
C ILE A 235 -3.08 -3.86 -28.23
N GLU A 236 -2.84 -2.81 -29.00
CA GLU A 236 -1.50 -2.24 -29.16
C GLU A 236 -1.19 -1.10 -28.18
N ARG A 237 -2.22 -0.34 -27.78
CA ARG A 237 -2.10 0.85 -26.94
C ARG A 237 -3.02 0.74 -25.74
N ASN A 238 -2.75 1.54 -24.69
CA ASN A 238 -3.57 1.58 -23.49
C ASN A 238 -4.44 2.85 -23.44
N PRO A 239 -5.74 2.77 -23.75
CA PRO A 239 -6.66 3.90 -23.68
C PRO A 239 -6.76 4.57 -22.30
N ALA A 240 -6.47 3.86 -21.20
CA ALA A 240 -6.60 4.40 -19.85
C ALA A 240 -5.44 5.33 -19.43
N HIS A 241 -4.39 5.46 -20.26
CA HIS A 241 -3.24 6.29 -19.96
C HIS A 241 -3.54 7.80 -20.06
N LEU A 242 -4.34 8.19 -21.06
CA LEU A 242 -4.62 9.60 -21.40
C LEU A 242 -5.93 10.13 -20.82
N VAL A 243 -6.49 9.41 -19.84
CA VAL A 243 -7.76 9.78 -19.21
C VAL A 243 -7.50 10.83 -18.13
N GLU A 244 -8.24 11.93 -18.23
CA GLU A 244 -8.25 12.99 -17.24
C GLU A 244 -9.22 12.66 -16.11
N LEU A 245 -8.74 12.82 -14.88
CA LEU A 245 -9.51 12.55 -13.68
C LEU A 245 -9.56 13.79 -12.79
N PRO A 246 -10.59 13.90 -11.93
CA PRO A 246 -10.61 14.91 -10.89
C PRO A 246 -9.36 14.83 -10.02
N SER A 247 -8.62 15.93 -9.93
CA SER A 247 -7.49 16.04 -9.01
C SER A 247 -8.00 16.40 -7.62
N GLY A 248 -7.57 15.66 -6.59
CA GLY A 248 -7.78 16.03 -5.20
C GLY A 248 -6.45 16.33 -4.52
N ARG A 249 -6.39 17.39 -3.71
CA ARG A 249 -5.25 17.61 -2.82
C ARG A 249 -5.18 16.45 -1.81
N ARG A 250 -3.99 15.89 -1.62
CA ARG A 250 -3.78 14.87 -0.58
C ARG A 250 -4.00 15.53 0.79
N PRO A 251 -4.90 14.99 1.63
CA PRO A 251 -5.10 15.55 2.96
C PRO A 251 -3.82 15.40 3.77
N ARG A 252 -3.39 16.49 4.42
CA ARG A 252 -2.26 16.50 5.35
C ARG A 252 -2.76 16.19 6.76
N ALA A 253 -1.94 15.53 7.55
CA ALA A 253 -2.24 15.32 8.96
C ALA A 253 -2.26 16.67 9.69
N VAL A 254 -3.25 16.88 10.55
CA VAL A 254 -3.34 18.08 11.39
C VAL A 254 -3.42 17.70 12.86
N VAL A 255 -2.91 18.58 13.74
CA VAL A 255 -3.00 18.37 15.19
C VAL A 255 -4.36 18.84 15.70
N TRP A 256 -4.94 18.10 16.64
CA TRP A 256 -6.09 18.49 17.45
C TRP A 256 -5.71 19.55 18.51
N THR A 257 -5.48 20.79 18.07
CA THR A 257 -5.30 21.94 18.97
C THR A 257 -6.61 22.32 19.65
N ASP A 258 -6.54 23.07 20.76
CA ASP A 258 -7.74 23.50 21.51
C ASP A 258 -8.73 24.26 20.63
N ALA A 259 -8.25 25.17 19.79
CA ALA A 259 -9.08 25.90 18.82
C ALA A 259 -9.80 24.95 17.83
N ARG A 260 -9.12 23.88 17.40
CA ARG A 260 -9.73 22.90 16.48
C ARG A 260 -10.71 21.99 17.19
N VAL A 261 -10.44 21.62 18.44
CA VAL A 261 -11.38 20.88 19.28
C VAL A 261 -12.64 21.71 19.52
N ALA A 262 -12.51 23.00 19.84
CA ALA A 262 -13.64 23.92 19.98
C ALA A 262 -14.45 24.03 18.68
N HIS A 263 -13.78 24.19 17.54
CA HIS A 263 -14.43 24.20 16.23
C HIS A 263 -15.20 22.90 15.96
N TRP A 264 -14.58 21.75 16.17
CA TRP A 264 -15.24 20.44 15.99
C TRP A 264 -16.44 20.26 16.91
N ARG A 265 -16.35 20.70 18.18
CA ARG A 265 -17.49 20.66 19.11
C ARG A 265 -18.65 21.54 18.64
N ALA A 266 -18.36 22.66 17.99
CA ALA A 266 -19.38 23.57 17.48
C ALA A 266 -20.01 23.11 16.15
N THR A 267 -19.21 22.59 15.21
CA THR A 267 -19.66 22.30 13.83
C THR A 267 -19.83 20.82 13.53
N GLY A 268 -19.27 19.94 14.35
CA GLY A 268 -19.12 18.51 14.05
C GLY A 268 -18.11 18.21 12.94
N GLU A 269 -17.50 19.24 12.33
CA GLU A 269 -16.52 19.08 11.25
C GLU A 269 -15.21 18.52 11.80
N ARG A 270 -14.74 17.44 11.19
CA ARG A 270 -13.45 16.83 11.53
C ARG A 270 -12.52 16.78 10.32
N PRO A 271 -11.21 16.99 10.53
CA PRO A 271 -10.24 16.83 9.47
C PRO A 271 -10.13 15.37 8.99
N PRO A 272 -9.77 15.12 7.72
CA PRO A 272 -9.66 13.76 7.18
C PRO A 272 -8.54 12.91 7.81
N VAL A 273 -7.50 13.55 8.33
CA VAL A 273 -6.36 12.92 9.02
C VAL A 273 -5.98 13.83 10.19
N ALA A 274 -6.05 13.32 11.41
CA ALA A 274 -5.84 14.11 12.62
C ALA A 274 -4.95 13.36 13.61
N VAL A 275 -4.03 14.05 14.27
CA VAL A 275 -3.21 13.48 15.35
C VAL A 275 -3.54 14.15 16.68
N TRP A 276 -3.49 13.37 17.74
CA TRP A 276 -3.61 13.88 19.10
C TRP A 276 -2.34 14.58 19.55
N THR A 277 -2.51 15.50 20.50
CA THR A 277 -1.40 16.02 21.29
C THR A 277 -0.90 14.94 22.26
N ALA A 278 0.28 15.16 22.88
CA ALA A 278 0.77 14.28 23.93
C ALA A 278 -0.24 14.17 25.10
N LYS A 279 -0.85 15.30 25.49
CA LYS A 279 -1.87 15.36 26.54
C LYS A 279 -3.11 14.52 26.20
N GLN A 280 -3.69 14.70 25.02
CA GLN A 280 -4.86 13.92 24.57
C GLN A 280 -4.55 12.42 24.45
N THR A 281 -3.33 12.09 24.01
CA THR A 281 -2.87 10.69 23.96
C THR A 281 -2.80 10.09 25.36
N ALA A 282 -2.27 10.84 26.33
CA ALA A 282 -2.22 10.41 27.73
C ALA A 282 -3.64 10.27 28.33
N GLU A 283 -4.55 11.22 28.08
CA GLU A 283 -5.96 11.14 28.52
C GLU A 283 -6.63 9.87 28.00
N PHE A 284 -6.42 9.52 26.73
CA PHE A 284 -6.95 8.27 26.16
C PHE A 284 -6.36 7.03 26.85
N LEU A 285 -5.04 7.01 27.03
CA LEU A 285 -4.35 5.87 27.64
C LEU A 285 -4.75 5.68 29.10
N GLU A 286 -4.96 6.77 29.83
CA GLU A 286 -5.44 6.72 31.21
C GLU A 286 -6.87 6.16 31.27
N HIS A 287 -7.77 6.65 30.40
CA HIS A 287 -9.13 6.10 30.30
C HIS A 287 -9.12 4.61 29.94
N ALA A 288 -8.22 4.20 29.05
CA ALA A 288 -8.09 2.81 28.63
C ALA A 288 -7.37 1.91 29.66
N ARG A 289 -6.78 2.44 30.74
CA ARG A 289 -5.89 1.71 31.67
C ARG A 289 -6.52 0.45 32.26
N GLY A 290 -7.82 0.49 32.56
CA GLY A 290 -8.57 -0.66 33.07
C GLY A 290 -9.00 -1.68 32.02
N HIS A 291 -8.86 -1.38 30.72
CA HIS A 291 -9.33 -2.25 29.64
C HIS A 291 -8.29 -3.35 29.31
N PRO A 292 -8.70 -4.59 28.99
CA PRO A 292 -7.78 -5.68 28.59
C PRO A 292 -6.89 -5.40 27.36
N LEU A 293 -7.20 -4.34 26.61
CA LEU A 293 -6.45 -3.91 25.42
C LEU A 293 -5.58 -2.67 25.68
N TYR A 294 -5.45 -2.22 26.93
CA TYR A 294 -4.63 -1.07 27.30
C TYR A 294 -3.22 -1.16 26.71
N VAL A 295 -2.51 -2.26 27.01
CA VAL A 295 -1.12 -2.47 26.56
C VAL A 295 -1.02 -2.52 25.04
N LEU A 296 -2.06 -2.98 24.34
CA LEU A 296 -2.13 -2.95 22.88
C LEU A 296 -2.13 -1.51 22.37
N TYR A 297 -3.00 -0.66 22.92
CA TYR A 297 -3.08 0.74 22.50
C TYR A 297 -1.85 1.55 22.90
N LEU A 298 -1.26 1.26 24.07
CA LEU A 298 0.01 1.81 24.49
C LEU A 298 1.11 1.51 23.46
N ALA A 299 1.23 0.24 23.04
CA ALA A 299 2.19 -0.15 22.01
C ALA A 299 1.93 0.53 20.66
N VAL A 300 0.67 0.71 20.24
CA VAL A 300 0.34 1.42 19.00
C VAL A 300 0.69 2.92 19.09
N ALA A 301 0.40 3.56 20.23
CA ALA A 301 0.64 4.98 20.44
C ALA A 301 2.14 5.32 20.53
N LEU A 302 2.95 4.43 21.12
CA LEU A 302 4.39 4.65 21.29
C LEU A 302 5.21 4.17 20.09
N LEU A 303 4.93 2.98 19.57
CA LEU A 303 5.75 2.35 18.52
C LEU A 303 5.21 2.59 17.11
N GLY A 304 3.98 3.09 16.98
CA GLY A 304 3.33 3.33 15.68
C GLY A 304 3.09 2.07 14.84
N LEU A 305 2.88 0.92 15.49
CA LEU A 305 2.63 -0.35 14.79
C LEU A 305 1.35 -0.29 13.95
N ARG A 306 1.35 -0.93 12.78
CA ARG A 306 0.11 -1.07 12.00
C ARG A 306 -0.83 -1.99 12.78
N ARG A 307 -2.14 -1.74 12.66
CA ARG A 307 -3.20 -2.56 13.28
C ARG A 307 -3.02 -4.08 13.11
N GLY A 308 -2.66 -4.51 11.90
CA GLY A 308 -2.42 -5.93 11.63
C GLY A 308 -1.11 -6.44 12.27
N GLU A 309 -0.09 -5.60 12.37
CA GLU A 309 1.19 -5.95 13.02
C GLU A 309 0.97 -6.17 14.52
N VAL A 310 0.34 -5.22 15.21
CA VAL A 310 0.11 -5.33 16.66
C VAL A 310 -0.79 -6.52 17.03
N ALA A 311 -1.85 -6.78 16.24
CA ALA A 311 -2.73 -7.93 16.44
C ALA A 311 -2.04 -9.28 16.14
N GLY A 312 -0.91 -9.25 15.43
CA GLY A 312 -0.14 -10.43 15.04
C GLY A 312 1.10 -10.69 15.89
N LEU A 313 1.42 -9.83 16.86
CA LEU A 313 2.58 -10.01 17.74
C LEU A 313 2.46 -11.28 18.56
N ARG A 314 3.57 -12.00 18.70
CA ARG A 314 3.69 -13.21 19.52
C ARG A 314 4.65 -12.98 20.68
N TRP A 315 4.58 -13.85 21.68
CA TRP A 315 5.55 -13.82 22.79
C TRP A 315 6.98 -14.09 22.32
N CYS A 316 7.17 -14.93 21.30
CA CYS A 316 8.48 -15.21 20.72
C CYS A 316 9.09 -14.04 19.94
N ASP A 317 8.29 -13.02 19.57
CA ASP A 317 8.76 -11.83 18.88
C ASP A 317 9.33 -10.78 19.87
N LEU A 318 9.23 -11.01 21.18
CA LEU A 318 9.63 -10.08 22.23
C LEU A 318 10.90 -10.55 22.93
N ASP A 319 11.87 -9.66 23.02
CA ASP A 319 12.98 -9.77 23.96
C ASP A 319 12.86 -8.60 24.95
N LEU A 320 12.25 -8.87 26.10
CA LEU A 320 12.00 -7.85 27.11
C LEU A 320 13.27 -7.44 27.86
N ASP A 321 14.31 -8.28 27.84
CA ASP A 321 15.56 -8.04 28.55
C ASP A 321 16.49 -7.17 27.69
N ALA A 322 16.54 -7.43 26.38
CA ALA A 322 17.14 -6.52 25.42
C ALA A 322 16.26 -5.28 25.13
N GLY A 323 14.98 -5.30 25.55
CA GLY A 323 14.05 -4.19 25.34
C GLY A 323 13.68 -3.99 23.87
N VAL A 324 13.41 -5.07 23.12
CA VAL A 324 13.09 -5.00 21.69
C VAL A 324 11.89 -5.87 21.32
N VAL A 325 11.20 -5.47 20.24
CA VAL A 325 10.15 -6.26 19.59
C VAL A 325 10.46 -6.44 18.11
N GLN A 326 10.35 -7.68 17.63
CA GLN A 326 10.53 -8.05 16.23
C GLN A 326 9.18 -8.05 15.51
N VAL A 327 8.97 -7.09 14.62
CA VAL A 327 7.76 -7.04 13.78
C VAL A 327 7.99 -7.94 12.58
N SER A 328 7.62 -9.21 12.69
CA SER A 328 7.89 -10.24 11.69
C SER A 328 6.64 -10.69 10.91
N HIS A 329 5.45 -10.44 11.43
CA HIS A 329 4.18 -10.88 10.86
C HIS A 329 3.08 -9.81 10.98
N GLN A 330 1.99 -10.01 10.24
CA GLN A 330 0.78 -9.23 10.39
C GLN A 330 -0.46 -10.13 10.29
N VAL A 331 -1.53 -9.70 10.91
CA VAL A 331 -2.84 -10.32 10.81
C VAL A 331 -3.73 -9.51 9.85
N GLN A 332 -4.39 -10.22 8.95
CA GLN A 332 -5.33 -9.64 8.00
C GLN A 332 -6.68 -10.35 8.09
N ASP A 333 -7.77 -9.60 7.93
CA ASP A 333 -9.09 -10.18 7.71
C ASP A 333 -9.23 -10.55 6.22
N ARG A 334 -9.49 -11.84 5.97
CA ARG A 334 -9.73 -12.42 4.64
C ARG A 334 -11.14 -12.98 4.54
N GLY A 335 -12.13 -12.10 4.47
CA GLY A 335 -13.53 -12.47 4.26
C GLY A 335 -14.18 -13.04 5.52
N GLY A 336 -13.95 -12.41 6.66
CA GLY A 336 -14.46 -12.84 7.97
C GLY A 336 -13.52 -13.79 8.72
N ARG A 337 -12.39 -14.18 8.12
CA ARG A 337 -11.38 -15.03 8.74
C ARG A 337 -10.10 -14.27 9.00
N THR A 338 -9.64 -14.34 10.25
CA THR A 338 -8.38 -13.75 10.69
C THR A 338 -7.21 -14.65 10.26
N VAL A 339 -6.35 -14.15 9.39
CA VAL A 339 -5.23 -14.93 8.81
C VAL A 339 -3.90 -14.23 9.07
N VAL A 340 -2.94 -14.97 9.61
CA VAL A 340 -1.55 -14.52 9.75
C VAL A 340 -0.88 -14.52 8.37
N CYS A 341 -0.25 -13.41 8.03
CA CYS A 341 0.44 -13.20 6.78
C CYS A 341 1.84 -12.66 7.04
N PRO A 342 2.81 -12.90 6.14
CA PRO A 342 4.05 -12.16 6.17
C PRO A 342 3.79 -10.66 5.95
N PRO A 343 4.71 -9.78 6.37
CA PRO A 343 4.60 -8.35 6.17
C PRO A 343 4.55 -8.02 4.68
N LYS A 344 3.98 -6.84 4.36
CA LYS A 344 3.70 -6.47 2.96
C LYS A 344 4.98 -6.31 2.12
N THR A 345 6.08 -5.92 2.77
CA THR A 345 7.38 -5.62 2.14
C THR A 345 8.49 -6.05 3.09
N GLU A 346 9.69 -6.31 2.56
CA GLU A 346 10.88 -6.59 3.39
C GLU A 346 11.14 -5.49 4.42
N ALA A 347 11.03 -4.22 4.03
CA ALA A 347 11.15 -3.06 4.94
C ALA A 347 10.10 -3.02 6.08
N SER A 348 9.08 -3.88 6.05
CA SER A 348 8.12 -4.01 7.15
C SER A 348 8.60 -4.98 8.22
N VAL A 349 9.53 -5.90 7.89
CA VAL A 349 10.25 -6.74 8.85
C VAL A 349 11.29 -5.86 9.54
N ARG A 350 11.14 -5.67 10.85
CA ARG A 350 11.99 -4.73 11.59
C ARG A 350 12.02 -5.02 13.08
N THR A 351 13.12 -4.64 13.70
CA THR A 351 13.25 -4.56 15.16
C THR A 351 12.88 -3.15 15.62
N VAL A 352 12.06 -3.05 16.65
CA VAL A 352 11.68 -1.78 17.27
C VAL A 352 12.06 -1.83 18.75
N ALA A 353 12.75 -0.80 19.25
CA ALA A 353 13.09 -0.68 20.66
C ALA A 353 11.85 -0.37 21.50
N LEU A 354 11.81 -0.93 22.71
CA LEU A 354 10.78 -0.72 23.72
C LEU A 354 11.32 0.23 24.79
N ASP A 355 10.51 1.21 25.20
CA ASP A 355 10.81 1.97 26.41
C ASP A 355 10.60 1.08 27.65
N HIS A 356 11.21 1.48 28.77
CA HIS A 356 11.17 0.70 30.01
C HIS A 356 9.75 0.56 30.57
N GLY A 357 8.89 1.56 30.37
CA GLY A 357 7.50 1.54 30.82
C GLY A 357 6.66 0.53 30.05
N LEU A 358 6.75 0.52 28.72
CA LEU A 358 6.08 -0.49 27.89
C LEU A 358 6.63 -1.90 28.17
N ALA A 359 7.95 -2.05 28.33
CA ALA A 359 8.55 -3.33 28.70
C ALA A 359 8.03 -3.83 30.06
N ALA A 360 7.90 -2.95 31.06
CA ALA A 360 7.31 -3.28 32.35
C ALA A 360 5.83 -3.69 32.23
N ALA A 361 5.02 -2.94 31.47
CA ALA A 361 3.62 -3.28 31.22
C ALA A 361 3.47 -4.65 30.52
N LEU A 362 4.37 -4.97 29.58
CA LEU A 362 4.42 -6.29 28.92
C LEU A 362 4.84 -7.40 29.89
N ARG A 363 5.76 -7.15 30.83
CA ARG A 363 6.11 -8.12 31.89
C ARG A 363 4.93 -8.42 32.80
N VAL A 364 4.15 -7.40 33.19
CA VAL A 364 2.93 -7.57 33.98
C VAL A 364 1.87 -8.35 33.20
N LEU A 365 1.67 -8.02 31.92
CA LEU A 365 0.76 -8.77 31.05
C LEU A 365 1.18 -10.25 30.94
N ARG A 366 2.48 -10.53 30.91
CA ARG A 366 3.03 -11.90 30.86
C ARG A 366 2.77 -12.66 32.15
N SER A 367 2.88 -12.03 33.32
CA SER A 367 2.63 -12.69 34.62
C SER A 367 1.15 -13.01 34.83
N GLN A 368 0.25 -12.11 34.43
CA GLN A 368 -1.20 -12.29 34.54
C GLN A 368 -1.75 -13.45 33.71
N ARG A 369 -1.02 -13.91 32.69
CA ARG A 369 -1.45 -15.01 31.81
C ARG A 369 -0.91 -16.39 32.19
N ARG A 370 -0.23 -16.55 33.34
CA ARG A 370 0.47 -17.81 33.68
C ARG A 370 -0.39 -18.95 34.23
N HIS A 371 -1.70 -18.81 34.37
CA HIS A 371 -2.57 -19.90 34.83
C HIS A 371 -3.91 -19.88 34.07
N GLY A 372 -4.09 -20.78 33.09
CA GLY A 372 -5.44 -21.06 32.57
C GLY A 372 -5.61 -21.53 31.12
N ASP A 373 -4.69 -21.26 30.19
CA ASP A 373 -4.83 -21.68 28.79
C ASP A 373 -3.55 -22.35 28.30
N GLY A 374 -3.63 -23.61 27.92
CA GLY A 374 -2.48 -24.49 27.69
C GLY A 374 -1.35 -23.93 26.83
N GLY A 375 -0.16 -23.84 27.44
CA GLY A 375 1.10 -24.17 26.77
C GLY A 375 2.02 -23.02 26.36
N GLY A 376 2.99 -22.68 27.22
CA GLY A 376 4.32 -22.18 26.82
C GLY A 376 4.40 -20.92 25.91
N PRO A 377 5.61 -20.50 25.52
CA PRO A 377 5.88 -19.24 24.80
C PRO A 377 5.42 -19.19 23.32
N VAL A 378 4.54 -20.09 22.87
CA VAL A 378 4.06 -20.18 21.47
C VAL A 378 2.60 -19.71 21.35
N GLY A 379 2.36 -18.46 21.76
CA GLY A 379 1.04 -17.82 21.68
C GLY A 379 1.09 -16.38 21.17
N PHE A 380 -0.06 -15.83 20.80
CA PHE A 380 -0.19 -14.41 20.47
C PHE A 380 -0.10 -13.56 21.74
N LEU A 381 0.62 -12.44 21.64
CA LEU A 381 0.70 -11.44 22.69
C LEU A 381 -0.70 -10.91 23.05
N PHE A 382 -1.52 -10.65 22.03
CA PHE A 382 -2.92 -10.30 22.20
C PHE A 382 -3.77 -11.38 21.51
N ALA A 383 -4.39 -12.23 22.33
CA ALA A 383 -5.18 -13.36 21.87
C ALA A 383 -6.68 -13.11 22.08
N ASN A 384 -7.51 -13.76 21.25
CA ASN A 384 -8.93 -13.91 21.51
C ASN A 384 -9.15 -14.97 22.62
N ARG A 385 -10.42 -15.24 22.96
CA ARG A 385 -10.79 -16.25 23.96
C ARG A 385 -10.37 -17.68 23.61
N ASP A 386 -10.07 -17.95 22.34
CA ASP A 386 -9.68 -19.27 21.85
C ASP A 386 -8.14 -19.38 21.69
N GLY A 387 -7.37 -18.41 22.20
CA GLY A 387 -5.91 -18.37 22.05
C GLY A 387 -5.40 -17.92 20.66
N GLY A 388 -6.30 -17.70 19.70
CA GLY A 388 -6.02 -17.23 18.35
C GLY A 388 -5.77 -15.70 18.25
N PRO A 389 -5.37 -15.19 17.08
CA PRO A 389 -5.08 -13.77 16.91
C PRO A 389 -6.34 -12.91 17.02
N LEU A 390 -6.22 -11.72 17.61
CA LEU A 390 -7.31 -10.75 17.61
C LEU A 390 -7.68 -10.32 16.17
N SER A 391 -8.98 -10.21 15.91
CA SER A 391 -9.46 -9.63 14.65
C SER A 391 -9.06 -8.15 14.58
N PRO A 392 -8.45 -7.68 13.47
CA PRO A 392 -8.18 -6.26 13.27
C PRO A 392 -9.44 -5.39 13.36
N GLY A 393 -10.60 -5.92 12.94
CA GLY A 393 -11.87 -5.22 13.05
C GLY A 393 -12.26 -4.96 14.50
N TYR A 394 -12.12 -5.98 15.36
CA TYR A 394 -12.37 -5.88 16.80
C TYR A 394 -11.53 -4.79 17.46
N VAL A 395 -10.21 -4.80 17.22
CA VAL A 395 -9.29 -3.78 17.76
C VAL A 395 -9.71 -2.36 17.35
N THR A 396 -10.15 -2.17 16.10
CA THR A 396 -10.60 -0.84 15.63
C THR A 396 -11.91 -0.43 16.29
N HIS A 397 -12.86 -1.35 16.39
CA HIS A 397 -14.17 -1.07 16.95
C HIS A 397 -14.08 -0.74 18.45
N THR A 398 -13.31 -1.53 19.21
CA THR A 398 -13.07 -1.28 20.63
C THR A 398 -12.35 0.05 20.85
N PHE A 399 -11.37 0.40 20.01
CA PHE A 399 -10.71 1.71 20.07
C PHE A 399 -11.72 2.85 19.88
N THR A 400 -12.57 2.76 18.86
CA THR A 400 -13.60 3.79 18.61
C THR A 400 -14.58 3.91 19.78
N ARG A 401 -14.96 2.81 20.42
CA ARG A 401 -15.82 2.85 21.60
C ARG A 401 -15.16 3.57 22.78
N LEU A 402 -13.94 3.17 23.15
CA LEU A 402 -13.17 3.81 24.23
C LEU A 402 -12.90 5.29 23.96
N LEU A 403 -12.69 5.66 22.69
CA LEU A 403 -12.50 7.06 22.30
C LEU A 403 -13.75 7.90 22.58
N VAL A 404 -14.93 7.36 22.27
CA VAL A 404 -16.22 8.05 22.50
C VAL A 404 -16.50 8.14 24.00
N GLU A 405 -16.26 7.07 24.75
CA GLU A 405 -16.39 7.03 26.21
C GLU A 405 -15.47 8.05 26.90
N ALA A 406 -14.26 8.26 26.39
CA ALA A 406 -13.32 9.27 26.88
C ALA A 406 -13.69 10.72 26.52
N GLY A 407 -14.69 10.95 25.65
CA GLY A 407 -15.06 12.30 25.19
C GLY A 407 -13.99 13.03 24.37
N LEU A 408 -13.04 12.27 23.80
CA LEU A 408 -11.89 12.81 23.08
C LEU A 408 -12.22 13.14 21.61
N PRO A 409 -11.49 14.09 21.01
CA PRO A 409 -11.69 14.43 19.60
C PRO A 409 -11.38 13.22 18.70
N PRO A 410 -12.17 13.01 17.63
CA PRO A 410 -12.14 11.77 16.86
C PRO A 410 -10.84 11.62 16.07
N VAL A 411 -10.20 10.47 16.25
CA VAL A 411 -9.08 9.98 15.42
C VAL A 411 -9.35 8.54 15.02
N ARG A 412 -8.74 8.07 13.93
CA ARG A 412 -8.76 6.65 13.57
C ARG A 412 -7.62 5.94 14.28
N LEU A 413 -7.75 4.63 14.49
CA LEU A 413 -6.65 3.83 15.05
C LEU A 413 -5.35 3.97 14.23
N HIS A 414 -5.45 4.10 12.91
CA HIS A 414 -4.26 4.33 12.06
C HIS A 414 -3.65 5.73 12.28
N ASP A 415 -4.43 6.69 12.74
CA ASP A 415 -3.91 8.02 13.02
C ASP A 415 -3.06 8.04 14.30
N LEU A 416 -3.19 7.05 15.20
CA LEU A 416 -2.24 6.89 16.31
C LEU A 416 -0.82 6.62 15.81
N ARG A 417 -0.67 5.90 14.69
CA ARG A 417 0.64 5.75 14.04
C ARG A 417 1.16 7.08 13.48
N HIS A 418 0.25 7.94 13.02
CA HIS A 418 0.65 9.29 12.64
C HIS A 418 1.09 10.09 13.89
N GLY A 419 0.35 9.97 14.99
CA GLY A 419 0.68 10.55 16.28
C GLY A 419 2.03 10.09 16.83
N ALA A 420 2.31 8.79 16.84
CA ALA A 420 3.58 8.21 17.32
C ALA A 420 4.79 8.83 16.61
N ALA A 421 4.69 8.98 15.28
CA ALA A 421 5.73 9.61 14.48
C ALA A 421 5.89 11.10 14.79
N SER A 422 4.77 11.83 14.90
CA SER A 422 4.78 13.24 15.28
C SER A 422 5.38 13.45 16.67
N LEU A 423 4.99 12.65 17.66
CA LEU A 423 5.53 12.72 19.02
C LEU A 423 7.02 12.38 19.05
N SER A 424 7.45 11.35 18.30
CA SER A 424 8.87 11.00 18.19
C SER A 424 9.70 12.14 17.57
N LEU A 425 9.21 12.79 16.51
CA LEU A 425 9.88 13.97 15.92
C LEU A 425 9.89 15.16 16.91
N ALA A 426 8.83 15.37 17.69
CA ALA A 426 8.81 16.40 18.75
C ALA A 426 9.80 16.13 19.88
N ALA A 427 10.09 14.86 20.15
CA ALA A 427 11.12 14.42 21.09
C ALA A 427 12.55 14.64 20.55
N GLY A 428 12.71 15.07 19.30
CA GLY A 428 14.01 15.37 18.68
C GLY A 428 14.63 14.20 17.93
N ASN A 429 13.91 13.08 17.76
CA ASN A 429 14.43 11.94 16.99
C ASN A 429 14.53 12.29 15.51
N ASP A 430 15.61 11.82 14.87
CA ASP A 430 15.82 12.01 13.43
C ASP A 430 14.76 11.29 12.58
N LEU A 431 14.47 11.85 11.40
CA LEU A 431 13.49 11.31 10.47
C LEU A 431 13.82 9.87 10.04
N LYS A 432 15.10 9.50 9.97
CA LYS A 432 15.56 8.15 9.64
C LYS A 432 15.20 7.14 10.71
N VAL A 433 15.33 7.51 11.99
CA VAL A 433 14.93 6.68 13.13
C VAL A 433 13.42 6.43 13.08
N VAL A 434 12.64 7.50 12.85
CA VAL A 434 11.18 7.39 12.69
C VAL A 434 10.80 6.54 11.48
N GLN A 435 11.50 6.69 10.34
CA GLN A 435 11.29 5.87 9.15
C GLN A 435 11.50 4.38 9.47
N ALA A 436 12.60 4.04 10.16
CA ALA A 436 12.95 2.68 10.55
C ALA A 436 11.92 2.11 11.52
N MET A 437 11.58 2.83 12.59
CA MET A 437 10.57 2.46 13.59
C MET A 437 9.20 2.15 12.95
N LEU A 438 8.81 2.95 11.96
CA LEU A 438 7.53 2.77 11.27
C LEU A 438 7.58 1.68 10.18
N GLY A 439 8.74 1.34 9.64
CA GLY A 439 8.84 0.45 8.49
C GLY A 439 8.24 1.07 7.22
N HIS A 440 8.60 2.33 6.93
CA HIS A 440 8.30 2.98 5.66
C HIS A 440 9.37 2.66 4.61
N SER A 441 8.92 2.22 3.43
CA SER A 441 9.82 1.90 2.31
C SER A 441 10.52 3.12 1.69
N SER A 442 10.04 4.33 1.98
CA SER A 442 10.64 5.57 1.50
C SER A 442 10.58 6.63 2.60
N ILE A 443 11.67 7.41 2.71
CA ILE A 443 11.75 8.55 3.62
C ILE A 443 10.80 9.68 3.20
N VAL A 444 10.51 9.83 1.90
CA VAL A 444 9.56 10.82 1.36
C VAL A 444 8.16 10.59 1.93
N LEU A 445 7.74 9.32 2.07
CA LEU A 445 6.47 8.97 2.72
C LEU A 445 6.41 9.43 4.18
N THR A 446 7.55 9.44 4.87
CA THR A 446 7.67 9.89 6.26
C THR A 446 7.66 11.41 6.31
N ALA A 447 8.49 12.08 5.51
CA ALA A 447 8.53 13.54 5.40
C ALA A 447 7.14 14.13 5.07
N ASP A 448 6.55 13.73 3.94
CA ASP A 448 5.27 14.26 3.43
C ASP A 448 4.10 14.09 4.39
N THR A 449 4.18 13.09 5.27
CA THR A 449 3.10 12.78 6.23
C THR A 449 3.20 13.64 7.49
N TYR A 450 4.41 14.10 7.87
CA TYR A 450 4.67 14.70 9.18
C TYR A 450 5.16 16.15 9.16
N THR A 451 5.41 16.76 7.99
CA THR A 451 5.81 18.17 7.89
C THR A 451 4.83 19.14 8.56
N SER A 452 3.53 18.83 8.62
CA SER A 452 2.49 19.75 9.10
C SER A 452 2.14 19.64 10.58
N VAL A 453 2.74 18.70 11.32
CA VAL A 453 2.23 18.30 12.65
C VAL A 453 3.06 18.79 13.83
N LEU A 454 4.10 19.60 13.62
CA LEU A 454 4.95 20.09 14.72
C LEU A 454 5.27 21.59 14.67
N PRO A 455 4.29 22.46 15.00
CA PRO A 455 4.56 23.88 15.22
C PRO A 455 5.66 24.13 16.25
N CYS A 456 5.72 23.33 17.33
CA CYS A 456 6.76 23.46 18.35
C CYS A 456 8.16 23.14 17.82
N LEU A 457 8.31 22.14 16.94
CA LEU A 457 9.60 21.83 16.32
C LEU A 457 10.00 22.96 15.36
N ALA A 458 9.05 23.47 14.58
CA ALA A 458 9.29 24.62 13.70
C ALA A 458 9.70 25.86 14.50
N HIS A 459 9.05 26.12 15.64
CA HIS A 459 9.40 27.23 16.53
C HIS A 459 10.78 27.03 17.16
N ARG A 460 11.08 25.85 17.72
CA ARG A 460 12.43 25.53 18.25
C ARG A 460 13.51 25.68 17.17
N ALA A 461 13.24 25.24 15.95
CA ALA A 461 14.18 25.38 14.83
C ALA A 461 14.38 26.85 14.45
N ALA A 462 13.30 27.65 14.45
CA ALA A 462 13.38 29.09 14.21
C ALA A 462 14.20 29.81 15.30
N GLU A 463 13.91 29.53 16.58
CA GLU A 463 14.65 30.08 17.72
C GLU A 463 16.13 29.68 17.70
N ALA A 464 16.43 28.41 17.42
CA ALA A 464 17.81 27.93 17.30
C ALA A 464 18.56 28.60 16.14
N THR A 465 17.90 28.78 15.00
CA THR A 465 18.48 29.51 13.85
C THR A 465 18.72 30.97 14.20
N ALA A 466 17.76 31.62 14.86
CA ALA A 466 17.88 33.01 15.30
C ALA A 466 19.03 33.17 16.29
N ALA A 467 19.18 32.26 17.26
CA ALA A 467 20.27 32.29 18.23
C ALA A 467 21.64 32.31 17.55
N LEU A 468 21.88 31.42 16.58
CA LEU A 468 23.15 31.36 15.83
C LEU A 468 23.47 32.68 15.11
N VAL A 469 22.47 33.24 14.42
CA VAL A 469 22.66 34.51 13.67
C VAL A 469 22.90 35.67 14.62
N LEU A 470 22.16 35.75 15.73
CA LEU A 470 22.25 36.84 16.70
C LEU A 470 23.53 36.76 17.55
N GLU A 471 24.04 35.56 17.84
CA GLU A 471 25.35 35.37 18.46
C GLU A 471 26.47 35.83 17.54
N ALA A 472 26.49 35.35 16.29
CA ALA A 472 27.48 35.79 15.30
C ALA A 472 27.44 37.32 15.06
N ALA A 473 26.25 37.91 15.05
CA ALA A 473 26.07 39.36 14.94
C ALA A 473 26.65 40.12 16.15
N ARG A 474 26.45 39.61 17.37
CA ARG A 474 27.02 40.19 18.60
C ARG A 474 28.55 40.14 18.57
N ASP A 475 29.13 38.99 18.24
CA ASP A 475 30.59 38.82 18.18
C ASP A 475 31.22 39.73 17.11
N THR A 476 30.57 39.82 15.95
CA THR A 476 31.00 40.72 14.87
C THR A 476 30.92 42.18 15.29
N ALA A 477 29.85 42.59 15.99
CA ALA A 477 29.71 43.95 16.49
C ALA A 477 30.79 44.30 17.52
N ILE A 478 31.16 43.37 18.41
CA ILE A 478 32.27 43.53 19.36
C ILE A 478 33.58 43.71 18.60
N ALA A 479 33.89 42.81 17.66
CA ALA A 479 35.12 42.86 16.86
C ALA A 479 35.25 44.16 16.05
N LEU A 480 34.16 44.67 15.47
CA LEU A 480 34.14 45.95 14.75
C LEU A 480 34.39 47.14 15.66
N ARG A 481 33.77 47.18 16.85
CA ARG A 481 34.01 48.22 17.86
C ARG A 481 35.46 48.24 18.33
N GLU A 482 36.06 47.07 18.53
CA GLU A 482 37.47 46.95 18.90
C GLU A 482 38.42 47.42 17.78
N ARG A 483 38.14 47.06 16.52
CA ARG A 483 38.91 47.56 15.37
C ARG A 483 38.82 49.08 15.27
N GLY A 484 37.63 49.66 15.40
CA GLY A 484 37.43 51.11 15.41
C GLY A 484 38.21 51.80 16.53
N ARG A 485 38.21 51.24 17.75
CA ARG A 485 39.03 51.75 18.86
C ARG A 485 40.54 51.66 18.57
N ARG A 486 41.01 50.57 17.97
CA ARG A 486 42.43 50.40 17.58
C ARG A 486 42.84 51.40 16.49
N GLU A 487 41.99 51.62 15.49
CA GLU A 487 42.22 52.63 14.44
C GLU A 487 42.23 54.05 14.99
N GLN A 488 41.31 54.42 15.88
CA GLN A 488 41.32 55.72 16.55
C GLN A 488 42.58 55.91 17.38
N ARG A 489 43.04 54.89 18.12
CA ARG A 489 44.33 54.93 18.85
C ARG A 489 45.52 55.12 17.91
N ARG A 490 45.53 54.46 16.74
CA ARG A 490 46.57 54.64 15.72
C ARG A 490 46.55 56.07 15.14
N ARG A 491 45.38 56.60 14.78
CA ARG A 491 45.20 57.99 14.28
C ARG A 491 45.59 59.03 15.33
N GLY A 492 45.26 58.82 16.61
CA GLY A 492 45.65 59.68 17.73
C GLY A 492 47.16 59.69 18.00
N LYS A 493 47.85 58.55 17.92
CA LYS A 493 49.33 58.47 17.97
C LYS A 493 49.98 59.15 16.75
N GLY A 494 49.41 58.97 15.55
CA GLY A 494 49.86 59.66 14.33
C GLY A 494 49.79 61.20 14.45
N ARG A 495 48.68 61.75 14.96
CA ARG A 495 48.53 63.20 15.23
C ARG A 495 49.52 63.71 16.30
N ARG A 496 49.75 62.97 17.39
CA ARG A 496 50.75 63.34 18.41
C ARG A 496 52.19 63.32 17.88
N SER A 497 52.52 62.41 16.96
CA SER A 497 53.84 62.37 16.31
C SER A 497 54.06 63.57 15.37
N ARG A 498 53.06 63.93 14.55
CA ARG A 498 53.12 65.12 13.67
C ARG A 498 53.19 66.43 14.46
N GLY A 499 52.44 66.55 15.57
CA GLY A 499 52.52 67.71 16.46
C GLY A 499 53.88 67.87 17.17
N ARG A 500 54.58 66.76 17.49
CA ARG A 500 55.94 66.81 18.05
C ARG A 500 57.00 67.18 17.00
N VAL A 501 56.84 66.78 15.74
CA VAL A 501 57.75 67.17 14.65
C VAL A 501 57.62 68.67 14.34
N ALA A 502 56.40 69.21 14.28
CA ALA A 502 56.17 70.65 14.08
C ALA A 502 56.75 71.51 15.23
N LYS A 503 56.64 71.06 16.49
CA LYS A 503 57.20 71.78 17.65
C LYS A 503 58.74 71.72 17.74
N LYS A 504 59.39 70.78 17.06
CA LYS A 504 60.86 70.64 17.02
C LYS A 504 61.50 71.51 15.95
N GLN A 505 60.77 71.87 14.89
CA GLN A 505 61.24 72.77 13.82
C GLN A 505 61.24 74.26 14.24
N HIS A 506 60.38 74.69 15.16
CA HIS A 506 60.36 76.08 15.64
C HIS A 506 61.42 76.43 16.72
N ARG A 507 62.23 75.47 17.18
CA ARG A 507 63.14 75.68 18.34
C ARG A 507 64.63 75.79 17.97
N ARG A 508 64.95 76.21 16.75
CA ARG A 508 66.33 76.44 16.27
C ARG A 508 66.49 77.80 15.57
N VAL A 509 66.30 78.91 16.29
CA VAL A 509 67.01 80.16 16.01
C VAL A 509 67.23 80.86 17.35
N ARG A 510 68.49 80.86 17.84
CA ARG A 510 68.96 81.79 18.88
C ARG A 510 69.93 82.75 18.17
N PRO A 511 69.74 84.08 18.21
CA PRO A 511 70.81 84.99 17.85
C PRO A 511 71.74 85.21 19.06
N HIS A 512 73.00 85.43 18.72
CA HIS A 512 74.12 85.69 19.62
C HIS A 512 73.98 87.02 20.39
N SER A 513 74.52 86.98 21.60
CA SER A 513 75.00 88.05 22.48
C SER A 513 75.58 89.32 21.82
N ALA A 514 75.30 90.50 22.41
CA ALA A 514 76.27 91.50 22.97
C ALA A 514 75.50 92.79 23.43
N PRO A 515 76.12 93.85 24.01
CA PRO A 515 76.12 94.09 25.46
C PRO A 515 75.70 95.51 25.94
N ARG A 516 75.53 95.64 27.27
CA ARG A 516 75.63 96.82 28.19
C ARG A 516 75.57 98.26 27.64
N ARG A 517 74.75 99.11 28.29
CA ARG A 517 75.01 100.49 28.86
C ARG A 517 73.66 101.17 29.15
N SER A 518 73.31 101.52 30.40
CA SER A 518 73.61 102.73 31.20
C SER A 518 72.40 103.69 31.27
N HIS A 519 72.06 104.15 32.49
CA HIS A 519 71.34 105.35 32.95
C HIS A 519 70.34 106.05 31.99
N SER A 520 69.13 106.42 32.40
CA SER A 520 68.76 107.29 33.54
C SER A 520 67.29 107.09 33.89
#